data_AF-A0A1I1F2H1-F1
#
_entry.id   AF-A0A1I1F2H1-F1
#
_cell.length_a   1.000
_cell.length_b   1.000
_cell.length_c   1.000
_cell.angle_alpha   90.00
_cell.angle_beta   90.00
_cell.angle_gamma   90.00
#
_symmetry.space_group_name_H-M   'P 1'
#
loop_
_entity.id
_entity.type
_entity.pdbx_description
1 polymer ?
#
loop_
_entity_poly.entity_id
_entity_poly.type
_entity_poly.pdbx_seq_one_letter_code
_entity_poly.pdbx_strand_id
1 'polypeptide(L)'
;MSTHQDNQRALNAMREALASHVAGTMPVADLVGAWRAAATSLTLPPVFGQAMEELLRRLEMSAVFAQDSCSFSSTAVTDQLKRWLDKAEAS
;
A
#
# COMPACT_ATOMS: atom_id res chain seq x y z
N MET A 1 15.98 -7.64 -18.06
CA MET A 1 14.54 -7.85 -18.30
C MET A 1 13.82 -8.44 -17.07
N SER A 2 14.49 -9.16 -16.16
CA SER A 2 13.86 -9.75 -14.97
C SER A 2 13.33 -8.73 -13.95
N THR A 3 14.09 -7.67 -13.66
CA THR A 3 13.73 -6.65 -12.65
C THR A 3 12.38 -5.97 -12.90
N HIS A 4 12.05 -5.68 -14.16
CA HIS A 4 10.76 -5.07 -14.49
C HIS A 4 9.59 -6.04 -14.23
N GLN A 5 9.78 -7.32 -14.55
CA GLN A 5 8.77 -8.35 -14.30
C GLN A 5 8.60 -8.64 -12.79
N ASP A 6 9.69 -8.60 -12.02
CA ASP A 6 9.64 -8.76 -10.56
C ASP A 6 8.91 -7.59 -9.91
N ASN A 7 9.21 -6.35 -10.32
CA ASN A 7 8.47 -5.17 -9.89
C ASN A 7 6.97 -5.27 -10.21
N GLN A 8 6.62 -5.68 -11.44
CA GLN A 8 5.21 -5.83 -11.83
C GLN A 8 4.46 -6.87 -10.98
N ARG A 9 5.09 -8.01 -10.68
CA ARG A 9 4.48 -9.03 -9.80
C ARG A 9 4.23 -8.48 -8.39
N ALA A 10 5.21 -7.78 -7.83
CA ALA A 10 5.11 -7.18 -6.51
C ALA A 10 4.00 -6.11 -6.46
N LEU A 11 3.97 -5.21 -7.45
CA LEU A 11 2.95 -4.15 -7.54
C LEU A 11 1.54 -4.72 -7.72
N ASN A 12 1.38 -5.82 -8.49
CA ASN A 12 0.09 -6.49 -8.63
C ASN A 12 -0.38 -7.12 -7.32
N ALA A 13 0.51 -7.80 -6.57
CA ALA A 13 0.18 -8.32 -5.25
C ALA A 13 -0.23 -7.21 -4.27
N MET A 14 0.46 -6.06 -4.30
CA MET A 14 0.09 -4.90 -3.49
C MET A 14 -1.29 -4.34 -3.86
N ARG A 15 -1.63 -4.28 -5.16
CA ARG A 15 -2.97 -3.87 -5.65
C ARG A 15 -4.07 -4.79 -5.15
N GLU A 16 -3.86 -6.10 -5.23
CA GLU A 16 -4.84 -7.10 -4.78
C GLU A 16 -5.09 -7.00 -3.26
N ALA A 17 -4.02 -6.83 -2.48
CA ALA A 17 -4.12 -6.61 -1.03
C ALA A 17 -4.90 -5.32 -0.73
N LEU A 18 -4.59 -4.21 -1.41
CA LEU A 18 -5.28 -2.94 -1.22
C LEU A 18 -6.76 -3.02 -1.61
N ALA A 19 -7.08 -3.69 -2.72
CA ALA A 19 -8.46 -3.91 -3.15
C ALA A 19 -9.24 -4.75 -2.13
N SER A 20 -8.64 -5.81 -1.60
CA SER A 20 -9.22 -6.65 -0.54
C SER A 20 -9.47 -5.83 0.74
N HIS A 21 -8.54 -4.94 1.09
CA HIS A 21 -8.72 -4.06 2.24
C HIS A 21 -9.88 -3.08 2.05
N VAL A 22 -9.94 -2.42 0.89
CA VAL A 22 -11.03 -1.49 0.54
C VAL A 22 -12.38 -2.20 0.48
N ALA A 23 -12.43 -3.47 0.04
CA ALA A 23 -13.63 -4.30 0.07
C ALA A 23 -14.06 -4.75 1.48
N GLY A 24 -13.25 -4.46 2.51
CA GLY A 24 -13.50 -4.86 3.89
C GLY A 24 -13.19 -6.33 4.17
N THR A 25 -12.54 -7.03 3.24
CA THR A 25 -12.20 -8.47 3.36
C THR A 25 -10.78 -8.70 3.86
N MET A 26 -9.99 -7.64 4.04
CA MET A 26 -8.63 -7.71 4.59
C MET A 26 -8.45 -6.61 5.66
N PRO A 27 -8.05 -6.96 6.90
CA PRO A 27 -7.76 -5.97 7.93
C PRO A 27 -6.46 -5.20 7.63
N VAL A 28 -6.31 -4.01 8.20
CA VAL A 28 -5.16 -3.13 7.95
C VAL A 28 -3.83 -3.79 8.28
N ALA A 29 -3.76 -4.58 9.35
CA ALA A 29 -2.53 -5.27 9.74
C ALA A 29 -2.04 -6.25 8.66
N ASP A 30 -2.96 -7.00 8.04
CA ASP A 30 -2.64 -7.97 6.99
C ASP A 30 -2.21 -7.26 5.70
N LEU A 31 -2.90 -6.17 5.35
CA LEU A 31 -2.51 -5.31 4.21
C LEU A 31 -1.08 -4.79 4.36
N VAL A 32 -0.76 -4.22 5.54
CA VAL A 32 0.55 -3.65 5.82
C VAL A 32 1.64 -4.74 5.78
N GLY A 33 1.37 -5.91 6.35
CA GLY A 33 2.27 -7.06 6.29
C GLY A 33 2.55 -7.49 4.85
N ALA A 34 1.49 -7.63 4.04
CA ALA A 34 1.60 -7.99 2.62
C ALA A 34 2.41 -6.96 1.82
N TRP A 35 2.17 -5.67 2.05
CA TRP A 35 2.91 -4.60 1.38
C TRP A 35 4.39 -4.57 1.76
N ARG A 36 4.71 -4.66 3.06
CA ARG A 36 6.11 -4.72 3.52
C ARG A 36 6.86 -5.93 2.98
N ALA A 37 6.19 -7.10 2.92
CA ALA A 37 6.75 -8.30 2.32
C ALA A 37 7.02 -8.13 0.81
N ALA A 38 6.04 -7.63 0.05
CA ALA A 38 6.19 -7.39 -1.38
C ALA A 38 7.27 -6.35 -1.70
N ALA A 39 7.42 -5.32 -0.85
CA ALA A 39 8.42 -4.26 -1.02
C ALA A 39 9.86 -4.78 -1.05
N THR A 40 10.16 -5.92 -0.42
CA THR A 40 11.50 -6.54 -0.45
C THR A 40 11.95 -6.97 -1.84
N SER A 41 11.01 -7.15 -2.77
CA SER A 41 11.27 -7.53 -4.16
C SER A 41 11.28 -6.34 -5.13
N LEU A 42 10.89 -5.15 -4.66
CA LEU A 42 10.87 -3.94 -5.47
C LEU A 42 12.27 -3.36 -5.65
N THR A 43 12.65 -3.15 -6.90
CA THR A 43 13.83 -2.36 -7.28
C THR A 43 13.37 -1.00 -7.75
N LEU A 44 13.09 -0.09 -6.80
CA LEU A 44 12.64 1.29 -7.04
C LEU A 44 13.59 2.29 -6.35
N PRO A 45 13.60 3.57 -6.77
CA PRO A 45 14.34 4.61 -6.06
C PRO A 45 13.96 4.69 -4.56
N PRO A 46 14.90 4.93 -3.63
CA PRO A 46 14.66 4.88 -2.19
C PRO A 46 13.49 5.75 -1.68
N VAL A 47 13.21 6.85 -2.38
CA VAL A 47 12.09 7.76 -2.06
C VAL A 47 10.72 7.04 -2.12
N PHE A 48 10.56 6.02 -2.96
CA PHE A 48 9.33 5.24 -3.03
C PHE A 48 9.10 4.43 -1.77
N GLY A 49 10.15 3.79 -1.23
CA GLY A 49 10.07 3.05 0.03
C GLY A 49 9.72 3.94 1.22
N GLN A 50 10.32 5.13 1.29
CA GLN A 50 10.00 6.11 2.34
C GLN A 50 8.55 6.60 2.25
N ALA A 51 8.08 6.93 1.05
CA ALA A 51 6.70 7.35 0.83
C ALA A 51 5.70 6.24 1.16
N MET A 52 6.02 4.99 0.78
CA MET A 52 5.19 3.83 1.09
C MET A 52 5.04 3.62 2.60
N GLU A 53 6.15 3.59 3.35
CA GLU A 53 6.11 3.36 4.81
C GLU A 53 5.33 4.46 5.55
N GLU A 54 5.48 5.72 5.15
CA GLU A 54 4.71 6.81 5.76
C GLU A 54 3.20 6.67 5.50
N LEU A 55 2.80 6.23 4.29
CA LEU A 55 1.40 5.96 3.98
C LEU A 55 0.85 4.78 4.78
N LEU A 56 1.61 3.69 4.89
CA LEU A 56 1.22 2.51 5.69
C LEU A 56 1.05 2.88 7.16
N ARG A 57 1.98 3.66 7.74
CA ARG A 57 1.90 4.14 9.13
C ARG A 57 0.64 4.98 9.37
N ARG A 58 0.29 5.87 8.44
CA ARG A 58 -0.96 6.66 8.52
C ARG A 58 -2.20 5.78 8.48
N LEU A 59 -2.18 4.73 7.64
CA LEU A 59 -3.28 3.78 7.56
C LEU A 59 -3.45 3.03 8.89
N GLU A 60 -2.37 2.51 9.46
CA GLU A 60 -2.35 1.86 10.79
C GLU A 60 -2.94 2.78 11.87
N MET A 61 -2.51 4.05 11.90
CA MET A 61 -3.07 5.03 12.83
C MET A 61 -4.55 5.27 12.59
N SER A 62 -4.98 5.43 11.33
CA SER A 62 -6.40 5.65 11.01
C SER A 62 -7.29 4.49 11.47
N ALA A 63 -6.78 3.26 11.48
CA ALA A 63 -7.48 2.09 11.96
C ALA A 63 -7.63 2.10 13.50
N VAL A 64 -6.59 2.53 14.23
CA VAL A 64 -6.59 2.60 15.69
C VAL A 64 -7.57 3.66 16.21
N PHE A 65 -7.70 4.79 15.51
CA PHE A 65 -8.54 5.92 15.93
C PHE A 65 -9.96 5.92 15.34
N ALA A 66 -10.40 4.80 14.76
CA ALA A 66 -11.64 4.74 13.97
C ALA A 66 -12.97 4.78 14.75
N GLN A 67 -12.98 5.17 16.03
CA GLN A 67 -14.14 4.97 16.93
C GLN A 67 -15.30 5.95 16.73
N ASP A 68 -15.11 7.14 16.14
CA ASP A 68 -16.22 8.14 16.08
C ASP A 68 -16.53 8.75 14.70
N SER A 69 -15.62 8.75 13.72
CA SER A 69 -15.87 9.23 12.33
C SER A 69 -14.63 9.02 11.45
N CYS A 70 -14.38 7.83 10.90
CA CYS A 70 -13.12 7.53 10.20
C CYS A 70 -13.23 6.98 8.76
N SER A 71 -14.41 7.08 8.12
CA SER A 71 -14.48 6.74 6.68
C SER A 71 -13.66 7.73 5.84
N PHE A 72 -13.63 9.02 6.22
CA PHE A 72 -12.94 10.05 5.43
C PHE A 72 -11.41 9.96 5.50
N SER A 73 -10.82 9.78 6.68
CA SER A 73 -9.37 9.72 6.86
C SER A 73 -8.77 8.44 6.25
N SER A 74 -9.42 7.29 6.42
CA SER A 74 -8.96 6.02 5.84
C SER A 74 -9.07 6.01 4.30
N THR A 75 -10.18 6.52 3.73
CA THR A 75 -10.35 6.63 2.27
C THR A 75 -9.25 7.49 1.64
N ALA A 76 -8.94 8.64 2.25
CA ALA A 76 -7.88 9.53 1.75
C ALA A 76 -6.50 8.84 1.70
N VAL A 77 -6.17 8.01 2.70
CA VAL A 77 -4.91 7.27 2.73
C VAL A 77 -4.90 6.15 1.68
N THR A 78 -5.99 5.38 1.55
CA THR A 78 -6.08 4.33 0.51
C THR A 78 -5.96 4.91 -0.90
N ASP A 79 -6.49 6.11 -1.17
CA ASP A 79 -6.32 6.79 -2.44
C ASP A 79 -4.88 7.29 -2.68
N GLN A 80 -4.16 7.67 -1.62
CA GLN A 80 -2.73 7.98 -1.72
C GLN A 80 -1.90 6.72 -2.05
N LEU A 81 -2.25 5.57 -1.47
CA LEU A 81 -1.63 4.27 -1.78
C LEU A 81 -1.86 3.86 -3.24
N LYS A 82 -3.06 4.06 -3.79
CA LYS A 82 -3.34 3.85 -5.23
C LYS A 82 -2.43 4.71 -6.10
N ARG A 83 -2.35 6.01 -5.81
CA ARG A 83 -1.46 6.93 -6.56
C ARG A 83 0.01 6.57 -6.45
N TRP A 84 0.44 6.01 -5.31
CA TRP A 84 1.80 5.51 -5.16
C TRP A 84 2.06 4.32 -6.09
N LEU A 85 1.12 3.37 -6.19
CA LEU A 85 1.21 2.22 -7.10
C LEU A 85 1.33 2.65 -8.56
N ASP A 86 0.53 3.63 -8.99
CA ASP A 86 0.56 4.15 -10.36
C ASP A 86 1.93 4.77 -10.70
N LYS A 87 2.53 5.51 -9.74
CA LYS A 87 3.86 6.09 -9.92
C LYS A 87 4.97 5.04 -9.91
N ALA A 88 4.85 4.04 -9.05
CA ALA A 88 5.81 2.95 -8.93
C ALA A 88 5.84 2.07 -10.19
N GLU A 89 4.69 1.86 -10.83
CA GLU A 89 4.60 1.13 -12.11
C GLU A 89 5.22 1.90 -13.29
N ALA A 90 5.15 3.23 -13.25
CA ALA A 90 5.71 4.09 -14.29
C ALA A 90 7.22 4.39 -14.12
N SER A 91 7.84 3.90 -13.04
CA SER A 91 9.26 4.13 -12.71
C SER A 91 10.17 3.02 -13.25
#